data_AF-A0A498QD97-F1
#
_entry.id   AF-A0A498QD97-F1
#
_cell.length_a   1.000
_cell.length_b   1.000
_cell.length_c   1.000
_cell.angle_alpha   90.00
_cell.angle_beta   90.00
_cell.angle_gamma   90.00
#
_symmetry.space_group_name_H-M   'P 1'
#
loop_
_entity.id
_entity.type
_entity.pdbx_description
1 polymer ?
#
loop_
_entity_poly.entity_id
_entity_poly.type
_entity_poly.pdbx_seq_one_letter_code
_entity_poly.pdbx_strand_id
1 'polypeptide(L)'
;MSAAIASVFAAHAQAYQDLGAQAAAFRARFVQALAAAGSVYAGAEAVNASPLQPLEKQILGAVNAPTRALLGRPMIGNGADGTATTPTAEPAGCCTATAARATASPAPLPPSRAATVAPPH
;
A
#
# COMPACT_ATOMS: atom_id res chain seq x y z
N MET A 1 28.05 -41.34 26.55
CA MET A 1 27.11 -41.67 25.45
C MET A 1 26.21 -40.50 25.07
N SER A 2 25.56 -39.81 26.03
CA SER A 2 24.65 -38.69 25.72
C SER A 2 25.30 -37.46 25.06
N ALA A 3 26.54 -37.11 25.41
CA ALA A 3 27.22 -35.95 24.81
C ALA A 3 27.49 -36.11 23.30
N ALA A 4 27.85 -37.32 22.85
CA ALA A 4 28.06 -37.62 21.44
C ALA A 4 26.75 -37.59 20.64
N ILE A 5 25.65 -38.02 21.25
CA ILE A 5 24.30 -37.95 20.64
C ILE A 5 23.85 -36.48 20.56
N ALA A 6 24.05 -35.69 21.62
CA ALA A 6 23.74 -34.26 21.64
C ALA A 6 24.50 -33.47 20.58
N SER A 7 25.77 -33.77 20.33
CA SER A 7 26.55 -33.09 19.27
C SER A 7 26.03 -33.37 17.87
N VAL A 8 25.53 -34.58 17.60
CA VAL A 8 24.93 -34.91 16.30
C VAL A 8 23.64 -34.14 16.08
N PHE A 9 22.78 -34.05 17.10
CA PHE A 9 21.55 -33.26 17.03
C PHE A 9 21.82 -31.76 16.88
N ALA A 10 22.81 -31.22 17.60
CA ALA A 10 23.21 -29.82 17.49
C ALA A 10 23.72 -29.50 16.06
N ALA A 11 24.53 -30.37 15.48
CA ALA A 11 24.99 -30.21 14.10
C ALA A 11 23.83 -30.24 13.09
N HIS A 12 22.83 -31.13 13.29
CA HIS A 12 21.62 -31.15 12.48
C HIS A 12 20.80 -29.87 12.62
N ALA A 13 20.57 -29.40 13.85
CA ALA A 13 19.83 -28.17 14.11
C ALA A 13 20.49 -26.97 13.43
N GLN A 14 21.83 -26.88 13.48
CA GLN A 14 22.59 -25.83 12.81
C GLN A 14 22.38 -25.87 11.29
N ALA A 15 22.48 -27.06 10.67
CA ALA A 15 22.25 -27.21 9.23
C ALA A 15 20.82 -26.80 8.82
N TYR A 16 19.82 -27.12 9.64
CA TYR A 16 18.44 -26.67 9.41
C TYR A 16 18.28 -25.16 9.55
N GLN A 17 18.98 -24.52 10.50
CA GLN A 17 18.95 -23.06 10.65
C GLN A 17 19.58 -22.37 9.43
N ASP A 18 20.72 -22.86 8.96
CA ASP A 18 21.41 -22.31 7.79
C ASP A 18 20.54 -22.44 6.52
N LEU A 19 19.91 -23.61 6.33
CA LEU A 19 18.96 -23.83 5.24
C LEU A 19 17.72 -22.92 5.37
N GLY A 20 17.22 -22.74 6.59
CA GLY A 20 16.11 -21.83 6.89
C GLY A 20 16.42 -20.38 6.53
N ALA A 21 17.64 -19.91 6.84
CA ALA A 21 18.09 -18.57 6.46
C ALA A 21 18.13 -18.38 4.94
N GLN A 22 18.61 -19.38 4.20
CA GLN A 22 18.62 -19.36 2.73
C GLN A 22 17.21 -19.36 2.16
N ALA A 23 16.31 -20.19 2.70
CA ALA A 23 14.91 -20.24 2.30
C ALA A 23 14.17 -18.92 2.57
N ALA A 24 14.45 -18.26 3.70
CA ALA A 24 13.90 -16.94 4.01
C ALA A 24 14.38 -15.87 3.01
N ALA A 25 15.67 -15.88 2.66
CA ALA A 25 16.23 -14.98 1.66
C ALA A 25 15.63 -15.21 0.26
N PHE A 26 15.40 -16.47 -0.12
CA PHE A 26 14.69 -16.82 -1.36
C PHE A 26 13.25 -16.30 -1.34
N ARG A 27 12.50 -16.56 -0.26
CA ARG A 27 11.12 -16.09 -0.10
C ARG A 27 11.02 -14.57 -0.21
N ALA A 28 11.95 -13.83 0.39
CA ALA A 28 11.97 -12.37 0.30
C ALA A 28 12.12 -11.90 -1.16
N ARG A 29 13.06 -12.47 -1.91
CA ARG A 29 13.26 -12.16 -3.33
C ARG A 29 12.06 -12.57 -4.19
N PHE A 30 11.45 -13.71 -3.89
CA PHE A 30 10.24 -14.17 -4.57
C PHE A 30 9.08 -13.19 -4.40
N VAL A 31 8.80 -12.76 -3.16
CA VAL A 31 7.74 -11.78 -2.89
C VAL A 31 8.03 -10.44 -3.57
N GLN A 32 9.29 -10.00 -3.57
CA GLN A 32 9.69 -8.76 -4.24
C GLN A 32 9.48 -8.85 -5.76
N ALA A 33 9.85 -9.97 -6.39
CA ALA A 33 9.64 -10.20 -7.81
C ALA A 33 8.15 -10.28 -8.16
N LEU A 34 7.35 -10.95 -7.33
CA LEU A 34 5.90 -11.04 -7.50
C LEU A 34 5.24 -9.66 -7.40
N ALA A 35 5.64 -8.85 -6.43
CA ALA A 35 5.15 -7.48 -6.28
C ALA A 35 5.52 -6.61 -7.49
N ALA A 36 6.76 -6.72 -7.99
CA ALA A 36 7.20 -6.02 -9.19
C ALA A 36 6.37 -6.43 -10.42
N ALA A 37 6.14 -7.73 -10.63
CA ALA A 37 5.30 -8.23 -11.71
C ALA A 37 3.86 -7.71 -11.62
N GLY A 38 3.25 -7.72 -10.42
CA GLY A 38 1.91 -7.15 -10.19
C GLY A 38 1.84 -5.66 -10.51
N SER A 39 2.88 -4.89 -10.18
CA SER A 39 2.94 -3.46 -10.48
C SER A 39 2.99 -3.14 -11.98
N VAL A 40 3.52 -4.05 -12.81
CA VAL A 40 3.54 -3.89 -14.27
C VAL A 40 2.14 -4.02 -14.85
N TYR A 41 1.35 -5.01 -14.41
CA TYR A 41 -0.04 -5.16 -14.85
C TYR A 41 -0.93 -4.00 -14.36
N ALA A 42 -0.81 -3.62 -13.08
CA ALA A 42 -1.51 -2.45 -12.56
C ALA A 42 -1.10 -1.16 -13.29
N GLY A 43 0.18 -1.03 -13.65
CA GLY A 43 0.71 0.07 -14.46
C GLY A 43 0.14 0.09 -15.86
N ALA A 44 0.01 -1.08 -16.52
CA ALA A 44 -0.59 -1.19 -17.84
C ALA A 44 -2.07 -0.75 -17.85
N GLU A 45 -2.86 -1.19 -16.87
CA GLU A 45 -4.24 -0.75 -16.70
C GLU A 45 -4.33 0.77 -16.47
N ALA A 46 -3.46 1.32 -15.62
CA ALA A 46 -3.43 2.76 -15.34
C ALA A 46 -3.01 3.59 -16.57
N VAL A 47 -2.06 3.11 -17.37
CA VAL A 47 -1.64 3.76 -18.62
C VAL A 47 -2.76 3.73 -19.66
N ASN A 48 -3.51 2.63 -19.75
CA ASN A 48 -4.60 2.49 -20.70
C ASN A 48 -5.86 3.28 -20.26
N ALA A 49 -6.12 3.40 -18.97
CA ALA A 49 -7.25 4.16 -18.42
C ALA A 49 -6.99 5.67 -18.34
N SER A 50 -5.73 6.10 -18.11
CA SER A 50 -5.38 7.53 -17.94
C SER A 50 -5.86 8.45 -19.07
N PRO A 51 -5.77 8.08 -20.37
CA PRO A 51 -6.27 8.92 -21.46
C PRO A 51 -7.79 9.08 -21.48
N LEU A 52 -8.54 8.16 -20.88
CA LEU A 52 -10.00 8.17 -20.86
C LEU A 52 -10.56 9.01 -19.72
N GLN A 53 -9.83 9.14 -18.60
CA GLN A 53 -10.29 9.92 -17.43
C GLN A 53 -10.67 11.38 -17.74
N PRO A 54 -9.92 12.15 -18.56
CA PRO A 54 -10.33 13.51 -18.91
C PRO A 54 -11.62 13.54 -19.73
N LEU A 55 -11.81 12.57 -20.62
CA LEU A 55 -13.01 12.46 -21.45
C LEU A 55 -14.23 12.13 -20.60
N GLU A 56 -14.10 11.18 -19.67
CA GLU A 56 -15.16 10.86 -18.70
C GLU A 56 -15.56 12.09 -17.87
N LYS A 57 -14.58 12.86 -17.36
CA LYS A 57 -14.84 14.09 -16.61
C LYS A 57 -15.56 15.15 -17.44
N GLN A 58 -15.22 15.29 -18.72
CA GLN A 58 -15.89 16.21 -19.64
C GLN A 58 -17.34 15.80 -19.87
N ILE A 59 -17.59 14.51 -20.11
CA ILE A 59 -18.94 13.96 -20.31
C ILE A 59 -19.77 14.14 -19.04
N LEU A 60 -19.24 13.75 -17.88
CA LEU A 60 -19.91 13.93 -16.59
C LEU A 60 -20.18 15.41 -16.30
N GLY A 61 -19.25 16.30 -16.64
CA GLY A 61 -19.43 17.74 -16.52
C GLY A 61 -20.60 18.25 -17.37
N ALA A 62 -20.68 17.83 -18.63
CA ALA A 62 -21.76 18.21 -19.54
C ALA A 62 -23.13 17.66 -19.10
N VAL A 63 -23.17 16.39 -18.69
CA VAL A 63 -24.41 15.71 -18.24
C VAL A 63 -24.89 16.28 -16.90
N ASN A 64 -23.97 16.62 -15.99
CA ASN A 64 -24.32 17.22 -14.70
C ASN A 64 -24.57 18.73 -14.78
N ALA A 65 -24.29 19.41 -15.90
CA ALA A 65 -24.48 20.86 -15.99
C ALA A 65 -25.92 21.31 -15.67
N PRO A 66 -26.99 20.66 -16.19
CA PRO A 66 -28.36 21.03 -15.88
C PRO A 66 -28.71 20.80 -14.39
N THR A 67 -28.29 19.68 -13.82
CA THR A 67 -28.61 19.33 -12.43
C THR A 67 -27.82 20.18 -11.43
N ARG A 68 -26.58 20.54 -11.75
CA ARG A 68 -25.81 21.53 -10.98
C ARG A 68 -26.44 22.92 -11.03
N ALA A 69 -26.97 23.33 -12.19
CA ALA A 69 -27.65 24.62 -12.33
C ALA A 69 -28.99 24.67 -11.58
N LEU A 70 -29.74 23.56 -11.56
CA LEU A 70 -31.09 23.50 -10.98
C LEU A 70 -31.11 23.11 -9.48
N LEU A 71 -30.22 22.21 -9.07
CA LEU A 71 -30.25 21.57 -7.74
C LEU A 71 -29.01 21.91 -6.91
N GLY A 72 -28.04 22.65 -7.48
CA GLY A 72 -26.77 22.96 -6.83
C GLY A 72 -25.85 21.75 -6.62
N ARG A 73 -26.23 20.57 -7.12
CA ARG A 73 -25.50 19.31 -6.96
C ARG A 73 -25.50 18.50 -8.26
N PRO A 74 -24.39 17.79 -8.56
CA PRO A 74 -24.40 16.82 -9.65
C PRO A 74 -25.41 15.70 -9.37
N MET A 75 -25.87 15.06 -10.44
CA MET A 75 -26.73 13.87 -10.36
C MET A 75 -25.91 12.58 -10.53
N ILE A 76 -24.83 12.63 -11.31
CA ILE A 76 -23.93 11.51 -11.56
C ILE A 76 -22.60 11.76 -10.86
N GLY A 77 -22.17 10.76 -10.11
CA GLY A 77 -20.94 10.75 -9.32
C GLY A 77 -19.65 10.86 -10.15
N ASN A 78 -18.59 11.43 -9.58
CA ASN A 78 -17.26 11.47 -10.20
C ASN A 78 -16.44 10.16 -10.10
N GLY A 79 -16.96 9.14 -9.41
CA GLY A 79 -16.30 7.83 -9.26
C GLY A 79 -15.00 7.85 -8.46
N ALA A 80 -14.69 8.92 -7.72
CA ALA A 80 -13.49 8.99 -6.89
C ALA A 80 -13.65 8.15 -5.61
N ASP A 81 -12.59 7.46 -5.20
CA ASP A 81 -12.57 6.69 -3.95
C ASP A 81 -12.83 7.59 -2.73
N GLY A 82 -13.67 7.10 -1.80
CA GLY A 82 -13.90 7.71 -0.50
C GLY A 82 -12.66 7.69 0.37
N THR A 83 -12.17 8.87 0.75
CA THR A 83 -11.18 8.98 1.82
C THR A 83 -11.89 9.23 3.14
N ALA A 84 -11.37 8.66 4.23
CA ALA A 84 -11.98 8.77 5.57
C ALA A 84 -12.14 10.23 6.07
N THR A 85 -11.43 11.19 5.46
CA THR A 85 -11.46 12.62 5.80
C THR A 85 -12.45 13.44 4.98
N THR A 86 -12.99 12.88 3.89
CA THR A 86 -14.00 13.53 3.04
C THR A 86 -15.06 12.50 2.67
N PRO A 87 -16.20 12.45 3.40
CA PRO A 87 -17.31 11.57 3.04
C PRO A 87 -18.02 11.97 1.73
N THR A 88 -17.51 13.00 1.03
CA THR A 88 -17.98 13.45 -0.28
C THR A 88 -17.29 12.74 -1.44
N ALA A 89 -16.78 11.52 -1.25
CA ALA A 89 -16.78 10.61 -2.38
C ALA A 89 -18.23 10.27 -2.68
N GLU A 90 -18.68 10.69 -3.85
CA GLU A 90 -19.93 10.22 -4.40
C GLU A 90 -19.88 8.68 -4.46
N PRO A 91 -20.98 7.99 -4.13
CA PRO A 91 -20.95 6.60 -3.68
C PRO A 91 -20.13 5.71 -4.60
N ALA A 92 -18.98 5.26 -4.11
CA ALA A 92 -18.16 4.27 -4.78
C ALA A 92 -18.98 2.97 -4.90
N GLY A 93 -19.24 2.57 -6.14
CA GLY A 93 -19.87 1.30 -6.44
C GLY A 93 -19.15 0.15 -5.73
N CYS A 94 -19.94 -0.80 -5.25
CA CYS A 94 -19.53 -1.91 -4.41
C CYS A 94 -18.29 -2.64 -4.96
N CYS A 95 -17.19 -2.55 -4.21
CA CYS A 95 -16.00 -3.40 -4.25
C CYS A 95 -15.09 -3.29 -5.49
N THR A 96 -14.23 -2.27 -5.54
CA THR A 96 -12.91 -2.43 -6.19
C THR A 96 -11.81 -2.07 -5.19
N ALA A 97 -11.17 -3.10 -4.64
CA ALA A 97 -9.97 -2.91 -3.83
C ALA A 97 -8.79 -2.64 -4.76
N THR A 98 -8.57 -1.37 -5.11
CA THR A 98 -7.27 -0.95 -5.65
C THR A 98 -6.39 -0.59 -4.46
N ALA A 99 -5.28 -1.30 -4.29
CA ALA A 99 -4.27 -0.95 -3.29
C ALA A 99 -3.76 0.46 -3.59
N ALA A 100 -4.31 1.45 -2.89
CA ALA A 100 -3.82 2.80 -2.92
C ALA A 100 -2.34 2.77 -2.54
N ARG A 101 -1.51 3.37 -3.40
CA ARG A 101 -0.16 3.76 -3.09
C ARG A 101 -0.18 4.54 -1.78
N ALA A 102 0.24 3.92 -0.69
CA ALA A 102 0.66 4.61 0.51
C ALA A 102 1.94 5.38 0.18
N THR A 103 1.84 6.51 -0.53
CA THR A 103 2.80 7.60 -0.35
C THR A 103 2.57 8.17 1.03
N ALA A 104 2.97 7.42 2.06
CA ALA A 104 3.34 8.01 3.33
C ALA A 104 4.58 8.85 3.03
N SER A 105 4.37 10.13 2.73
CA SER A 105 5.43 11.11 2.92
C SER A 105 5.84 11.01 4.39
N PRO A 106 7.08 10.62 4.74
CA PRO A 106 7.49 10.64 6.14
C PRO A 106 7.45 12.09 6.59
N ALA A 107 6.57 12.40 7.53
CA ALA A 107 6.62 13.66 8.26
C ALA A 107 8.02 13.80 8.89
N PRO A 108 8.64 15.00 8.88
CA PRO A 108 9.93 15.19 9.53
C PRO A 108 9.79 14.86 11.02
N LEU A 109 10.69 13.99 11.52
CA LEU A 109 10.81 13.67 12.94
C LEU A 109 10.98 14.96 13.76
N PRO A 110 10.25 15.15 14.87
CA PRO A 110 10.52 16.26 15.78
C PRO A 110 11.92 16.09 16.39
N PRO A 111 12.64 17.18 16.71
CA PRO A 111 13.98 17.07 17.30
C PRO A 111 13.90 16.36 18.65
N SER A 112 14.73 15.32 18.79
CA SER A 112 14.90 14.56 20.04
C SER A 112 15.11 15.52 21.20
N ARG A 113 14.17 15.54 22.15
CA ARG A 113 14.39 16.17 23.45
C ARG A 113 15.59 15.49 24.09
N ALA A 114 16.70 16.21 24.17
CA ALA A 114 17.84 15.85 24.99
C ALA A 114 17.33 15.55 26.41
N ALA A 115 17.52 14.32 26.87
CA ALA A 115 17.34 13.97 28.26
C ALA A 115 18.39 14.74 29.07
N THR A 116 17.97 15.83 29.73
CA THR A 116 18.76 16.45 30.79
C THR A 116 18.87 15.44 31.92
N VAL A 117 20.02 14.77 32.03
CA VAL A 117 20.40 13.98 33.20
C VAL A 117 20.61 14.97 34.36
N ALA A 118 19.90 14.75 35.47
CA ALA A 118 20.08 15.53 36.70
C ALA A 118 21.36 15.04 37.44
N PRO A 119 22.13 15.93 38.10
CA PRO A 119 23.30 15.53 38.88
C PRO A 119 22.90 14.97 40.26
N PRO A 120 23.70 14.08 40.86
CA PRO A 120 23.46 13.60 42.22
C PRO A 120 23.89 14.63 43.27
N HIS A 121 23.13 14.72 44.36
CA HIS A 121 23.54 15.33 45.63
C HIS A 121 24.17 14.25 46.53
#